data_AF-A0A9E4K917-F1
#
_entry.id   AF-A0A9E4K917-F1
#
_cell.length_a   1.000
_cell.length_b   1.000
_cell.length_c   1.000
_cell.angle_alpha   90.00
_cell.angle_beta   90.00
_cell.angle_gamma   90.00
#
_symmetry.space_group_name_H-M   'P 1'
#
loop_
_entity.id
_entity.type
_entity.pdbx_description
1 polymer ?
#
loop_
_entity_poly.entity_id
_entity_poly.type
_entity_poly.pdbx_seq_one_letter_code
_entity_poly.pdbx_strand_id
1 'polypeptide(L)' 'ICTHLGCSPTYRPEVAPEDLGPDWVGGFFCPCHGSRFDLAGRVYAGVPAPKNLEIPPYQYLSDTKILVGADGGSSS' A
#
# COMPACT_ATOMS: atom_id res chain seq x y z
N ILE A 1 2.09 5.07 2.49
CA ILE A 1 2.31 5.19 3.95
C ILE A 1 1.35 4.25 4.67
N CYS A 2 1.82 3.47 5.65
CA CYS A 2 0.97 2.57 6.43
C CYS A 2 -0.05 3.38 7.23
N THR A 3 -1.33 3.04 7.10
CA THR A 3 -2.46 3.74 7.73
C THR A 3 -2.63 3.43 9.23
N HIS A 4 -1.80 2.53 9.79
CA HIS A 4 -1.75 2.33 11.23
C HIS A 4 -1.07 3.50 11.94
N LEU A 5 0.27 3.60 11.85
CA LEU A 5 1.09 4.62 12.53
C LEU A 5 2.21 5.18 11.62
N GLY A 6 2.02 5.18 10.30
CA GLY A 6 2.86 5.97 9.40
C GLY A 6 4.16 5.33 8.88
N CYS A 7 4.50 4.09 9.27
CA CYS A 7 5.66 3.38 8.67
C CYS A 7 5.51 3.23 7.14
N SER A 8 6.61 3.01 6.42
CA SER A 8 6.57 2.59 5.00
C SER A 8 6.44 1.07 4.88
N PRO A 9 5.35 0.53 4.29
CA PRO A 9 5.24 -0.90 4.00
C PRO A 9 6.29 -1.34 2.97
N THR A 10 6.84 -2.53 3.16
CA THR A 10 7.78 -3.16 2.21
C THR A 10 7.00 -3.92 1.15
N TYR A 11 7.41 -3.80 -0.11
CA TYR A 11 6.89 -4.63 -1.20
C TYR A 11 7.34 -6.09 -1.01
N ARG A 12 6.38 -7.02 -0.97
CA ARG A 12 6.58 -8.46 -0.73
C ARG A 12 5.80 -9.26 -1.78
N PRO A 13 6.32 -9.39 -3.02
CA PRO A 13 5.63 -10.11 -4.10
C PRO A 13 5.68 -11.63 -3.99
N GLU A 14 6.51 -12.18 -3.11
CA GLU A 14 6.69 -13.62 -2.98
C GLU A 14 5.37 -14.29 -2.61
N VAL A 15 5.06 -15.44 -3.23
CA VAL A 15 3.90 -16.26 -2.86
C VAL A 15 4.32 -17.22 -1.75
N ALA A 16 3.51 -17.27 -0.68
CA ALA A 16 3.70 -18.15 0.46
C ALA A 16 5.12 -18.18 1.05
N PRO A 17 5.78 -17.03 1.34
CA PRO A 17 7.08 -17.05 1.98
C PRO A 17 6.93 -17.52 3.44
N GLU A 18 7.99 -18.13 3.98
CA GLU A 18 7.98 -18.75 5.32
C GLU A 18 7.50 -17.79 6.43
N ASP A 19 7.82 -16.50 6.33
CA ASP A 19 7.51 -15.49 7.35
C ASP A 19 6.09 -14.91 7.26
N LEU A 20 5.40 -15.03 6.13
CA LEU A 20 4.03 -14.51 5.94
C LEU A 20 2.97 -15.62 5.85
N GLY A 21 3.40 -16.86 5.71
CA GLY A 21 2.54 -18.04 5.73
C GLY A 21 1.91 -18.37 4.37
N PRO A 22 1.22 -19.52 4.27
CA PRO A 22 0.78 -20.11 3.00
C PRO A 22 -0.31 -19.30 2.28
N ASP A 23 -1.08 -18.51 3.02
CA ASP A 23 -2.19 -17.72 2.46
C ASP A 23 -1.73 -16.40 1.82
N TRP A 24 -0.45 -16.06 1.94
CA TRP A 24 0.09 -14.84 1.35
C TRP A 24 0.31 -15.00 -0.15
N VAL A 25 -0.34 -14.15 -0.95
CA VAL A 25 -0.29 -14.19 -2.42
C VAL A 25 0.49 -13.02 -3.04
N GLY A 26 1.21 -12.25 -2.22
CA GLY A 26 1.89 -11.04 -2.63
C GLY A 26 1.18 -9.77 -2.21
N GLY A 27 1.94 -8.69 -2.03
CA GLY A 27 1.41 -7.40 -1.61
C GLY A 27 2.45 -6.52 -0.92
N PHE A 28 2.00 -5.82 0.13
CA PHE A 28 2.84 -4.98 0.96
C PHE A 28 2.71 -5.36 2.43
N PHE A 29 3.84 -5.49 3.12
CA PHE A 29 3.91 -5.85 4.52
C PHE A 29 4.53 -4.72 5.35
N CYS A 30 3.86 -4.33 6.43
CA CYS A 30 4.38 -3.35 7.38
C CYS A 30 4.94 -4.08 8.62
N PRO A 31 6.28 -4.20 8.75
CA PRO A 31 6.89 -4.97 9.84
C PRO A 31 6.72 -4.34 11.22
N CYS A 32 6.35 -3.06 11.30
CA CYS A 32 6.19 -2.35 12.57
C CYS A 32 5.15 -3.03 13.48
N HIS A 33 4.01 -3.47 12.92
CA HIS A 33 2.91 -4.08 13.68
C HIS A 33 2.19 -5.18 12.89
N GLY A 34 2.81 -5.70 11.83
CA GLY A 34 2.27 -6.81 11.04
C GLY A 34 1.07 -6.47 10.15
N SER A 35 0.86 -5.20 9.78
CA SER A 35 -0.20 -4.85 8.84
C SER A 35 0.09 -5.36 7.43
N ARG A 36 -0.94 -5.90 6.79
CA ARG A 36 -0.88 -6.55 5.47
C ARG A 36 -1.77 -5.82 4.49
N PHE A 37 -1.25 -5.61 3.28
CA PHE A 37 -1.98 -5.03 2.17
C PHE A 37 -1.75 -5.88 0.92
N ASP A 38 -2.75 -6.00 0.07
CA ASP A 38 -2.61 -6.71 -1.20
C ASP A 38 -1.88 -5.86 -2.26
N LEU A 39 -1.70 -6.41 -3.46
CA LEU A 39 -1.05 -5.72 -4.57
C LEU A 39 -1.78 -4.44 -5.03
N ALA A 40 -3.07 -4.30 -4.74
CA ALA A 40 -3.85 -3.09 -5.00
C ALA A 40 -3.79 -2.09 -3.82
N GLY A 41 -3.03 -2.38 -2.77
CA GLY A 41 -2.92 -1.55 -1.56
C GLY A 41 -4.13 -1.67 -0.63
N ARG A 42 -5.01 -2.66 -0.80
CA ARG A 42 -6.16 -2.88 0.08
C ARG A 42 -5.72 -3.59 1.34
N VAL A 43 -6.21 -3.15 2.49
CA VAL A 43 -5.86 -3.73 3.79
C VAL A 43 -6.57 -5.06 3.99
N TYR A 44 -5.87 -6.04 4.55
CA TYR A 44 -6.48 -7.30 4.96
C TYR A 44 -7.35 -7.09 6.20
N ALA A 45 -8.37 -7.93 6.39
CA ALA A 45 -9.14 -7.91 7.64
C ALA A 45 -8.30 -8.43 8.81
N GLY A 46 -8.57 -7.93 10.02
CA GLY A 46 -7.95 -8.45 11.25
C GLY A 46 -6.51 -8.01 11.52
N VAL A 47 -6.00 -6.99 10.80
CA VAL A 47 -4.70 -6.36 11.09
C VAL A 47 -4.84 -4.97 11.72
N PRO A 48 -3.78 -4.40 12.32
CA PRO A 48 -3.88 -3.11 13.02
C PRO A 48 -4.17 -1.89 12.12
N ALA A 49 -3.77 -1.91 10.85
CA ALA A 49 -4.07 -0.83 9.92
C ALA A 49 -5.59 -0.74 9.66
N PRO A 50 -6.23 0.42 9.87
CA PRO A 50 -7.68 0.55 9.78
C PRO A 50 -8.20 0.81 8.35
N LYS A 51 -7.31 1.15 7.39
CA LYS A 51 -7.70 1.60 6.04
C LYS A 51 -6.72 1.13 4.97
N ASN A 52 -7.17 1.10 3.71
CA ASN A 52 -6.31 0.88 2.54
C ASN A 52 -5.20 1.94 2.42
N LEU A 53 -4.15 1.64 1.67
CA LEU A 53 -3.14 2.63 1.30
C LEU A 53 -3.78 3.76 0.48
N GLU A 54 -3.40 4.99 0.78
CA GLU A 54 -3.87 6.16 0.06
C GLU A 54 -3.29 6.20 -1.35
N ILE A 55 -4.15 6.50 -2.33
CA ILE A 55 -3.74 6.81 -3.69
C ILE A 55 -3.63 8.33 -3.78
N PRO A 56 -2.41 8.89 -3.92
CA PRO A 56 -2.26 10.34 -4.04
C PRO A 56 -2.89 10.84 -5.33
N PRO A 57 -3.31 12.12 -5.42
CA PRO A 57 -3.73 12.73 -6.67
C PRO A 57 -2.66 12.55 -7.76
N TYR A 58 -3.07 12.17 -8.97
CA TYR A 58 -2.15 11.99 -10.08
C TYR A 58 -2.82 12.28 -11.42
N GLN A 59 -2.01 12.57 -12.43
CA GLN A 59 -2.45 12.67 -13.83
C GLN A 59 -1.43 12.05 -14.78
N TYR A 60 -1.91 11.45 -15.87
CA TYR A 60 -1.06 11.03 -16.99
C TYR A 60 -0.71 12.25 -17.84
N LEU A 61 0.58 12.52 -18.03
CA LEU A 61 1.08 13.55 -18.95
C LEU A 61 1.31 12.99 -20.36
N SER A 62 1.56 11.68 -20.44
CA SER A 62 1.63 10.86 -21.66
C SER A 62 1.46 9.38 -21.26
N ASP A 63 1.45 8.48 -22.25
CA ASP A 63 1.33 7.02 -22.02
C ASP A 63 2.44 6.44 -21.10
N THR A 64 3.56 7.14 -20.97
CA THR A 64 4.73 6.67 -20.19
C THR A 64 5.16 7.65 -19.09
N LYS A 65 4.38 8.71 -18.81
CA LYS A 65 4.74 9.73 -17.82
C LYS A 65 3.55 10.11 -16.95
N ILE A 66 3.72 10.00 -15.64
CA ILE A 66 2.73 10.35 -14.62
C ILE A 66 3.27 11.50 -13.77
N LEU A 67 2.42 12.48 -13.46
CA LEU A 67 2.67 13.49 -12.44
C LEU A 67 1.87 13.13 -11.18
N VAL A 68 2.57 12.90 -10.08
CA VAL A 68 1.97 12.70 -8.75
C VAL A 68 1.92 14.05 -8.04
N GLY A 69 0.81 14.34 -7.36
CA GLY A 69 0.54 15.65 -6.77
C GLY A 69 -0.01 16.67 -7.77
N ALA A 70 -0.59 16.21 -8.89
CA ALA A 70 -1.35 17.10 -9.75
C ALA A 70 -2.57 17.60 -8.96
N ASP A 71 -2.62 18.90 -8.68
CA ASP A 71 -3.66 19.54 -7.87
C ASP A 71 -5.05 19.34 -8.48
N GLY A 72 -5.68 18.22 -8.15
CA GLY A 72 -7.11 18.03 -8.28
C GLY A 72 -7.84 18.73 -7.14
N GLY A 73 -7.63 20.04 -6.98
CA GLY A 73 -8.38 20.91 -6.08
C GLY A 73 -8.47 20.48 -4.61
N SER A 74 -7.39 20.62 -3.84
CA SER A 74 -7.43 21.09 -2.44
C SER A 74 -6.02 21.13 -1.85
N SER A 75 -5.30 22.21 -2.15
CA SER A 75 -4.29 22.74 -1.24
C SER A 75 -5.03 23.46 -0.10
N SER A 76 -4.95 22.95 1.12
CA SER A 76 -5.26 23.70 2.35
C SER A 76 -4.06 23.64 3.27
#